data_AF-A0A953EG61-F1
#
_entry.id   AF-A0A953EG61-F1
#
_cell.length_a   1.000
_cell.length_b   1.000
_cell.length_c   1.000
_cell.angle_alpha   90.00
_cell.angle_beta   90.00
_cell.angle_gamma   90.00
#
_symmetry.space_group_name_H-M   'P 1'
#
loop_
_entity.id
_entity.type
_entity.pdbx_description
1 polymer ?
#
loop_
_entity_poly.entity_id
_entity_poly.type
_entity_poly.pdbx_seq_one_letter_code
_entity_poly.pdbx_strand_id
1 'polypeptide(L)'
;VAAESLAAKWFDKDPALTDAQNEDQLRRSLELAGEASLAAGRNTAFGHFADTYADHVAACGREALNPLVASYGRALVDRAALDALLKLHGLSFFAGMRANIGGMAPHAVAPDLAGYDFAAMLASLRPARRIHARHTVGLVDPITAADQTERVNDGLPETLEEVAEAYRHRYWKLKVAGDVRVDIDRLCRIAAVLDQLPDYQASLDGNEQYADAEGAAALWRAMQAEPRLARLCASILYIEQPVKRARALETGMAALAAARPVIIDESDGALDAFVQAKALGYAGVSSKSCKGIWRSLVNLARCRAWNAAEPEARYFLSGEDLTTLAGICVQQDLALVALMGLAHVERNGHHFVDGFNGRPKAEAVRFMEAH
;
A
#
# COMPACT_ATOMS: atom_id res chain seq x y z
N VAL A 1 -20.07 5.88 -1.70
CA VAL A 1 -20.11 4.41 -1.53
C VAL A 1 -18.70 3.83 -1.57
N ALA A 2 -17.87 4.19 -2.56
CA ALA A 2 -16.40 4.02 -2.49
C ALA A 2 -15.71 5.19 -3.22
N ALA A 3 -14.46 5.50 -2.88
CA ALA A 3 -13.67 6.56 -3.51
C ALA A 3 -12.18 6.18 -3.59
N GLU A 4 -11.51 6.64 -4.64
CA GLU A 4 -10.05 6.60 -4.82
C GLU A 4 -9.56 7.77 -5.70
N SER A 5 -8.28 8.10 -5.57
CA SER A 5 -7.57 8.98 -6.50
C SER A 5 -7.17 8.21 -7.77
N LEU A 6 -7.20 8.89 -8.92
CA LEU A 6 -6.67 8.36 -10.19
C LEU A 6 -5.16 8.59 -10.27
N ALA A 7 -4.40 8.11 -9.29
CA ALA A 7 -2.93 8.24 -9.24
C ALA A 7 -2.23 7.30 -10.25
N ALA A 8 -2.49 7.52 -11.53
CA ALA A 8 -2.38 6.50 -12.57
C ALA A 8 -0.94 6.04 -12.87
N LYS A 9 0.06 6.91 -12.72
CA LYS A 9 1.48 6.56 -12.90
C LYS A 9 2.01 5.56 -11.89
N TRP A 10 1.28 5.27 -10.81
CA TRP A 10 1.61 4.14 -9.94
C TRP A 10 1.14 2.80 -10.48
N PHE A 11 0.05 2.78 -11.27
CA PHE A 11 -0.50 1.56 -11.85
C PHE A 11 0.21 1.18 -13.14
N ASP A 12 0.63 2.17 -13.93
CA ASP A 12 1.34 1.95 -15.18
C ASP A 12 2.40 3.05 -15.40
N LYS A 13 3.66 2.62 -15.50
CA LYS A 13 4.83 3.50 -15.70
C LYS A 13 5.33 3.48 -17.15
N ASP A 14 4.56 2.93 -18.09
CA ASP A 14 4.95 2.94 -19.51
C ASP A 14 5.20 4.39 -19.98
N PRO A 15 6.44 4.74 -20.38
CA PRO A 15 6.76 6.08 -20.86
C PRO A 15 6.07 6.43 -22.18
N ALA A 16 5.52 5.46 -22.90
CA ALA A 16 4.74 5.69 -24.12
C ALA A 16 3.33 6.22 -23.82
N LEU A 17 2.84 6.13 -22.57
CA LEU A 17 1.52 6.60 -22.18
C LEU A 17 1.57 8.01 -21.59
N THR A 18 0.65 8.86 -22.05
CA THR A 18 0.37 10.17 -21.43
C THR A 18 -0.39 9.99 -20.11
N ASP A 19 -0.36 11.02 -19.25
CA ASP A 19 -1.10 11.00 -17.98
C ASP A 19 -2.60 10.76 -18.19
N ALA A 20 -3.20 11.42 -19.19
CA ALA A 20 -4.62 11.25 -19.53
C ALA A 20 -4.94 9.81 -19.94
N GLN A 21 -4.09 9.17 -20.74
CA GLN A 21 -4.26 7.77 -21.11
C GLN A 21 -4.15 6.83 -19.90
N ASN A 22 -3.24 7.11 -18.96
CA ASN A 22 -3.15 6.32 -17.74
C ASN A 22 -4.39 6.48 -16.86
N GLU A 23 -4.95 7.69 -16.74
CA GLU A 23 -6.23 7.88 -16.04
C GLU A 23 -7.37 7.12 -16.72
N ASP A 24 -7.41 7.11 -18.05
CA ASP A 24 -8.40 6.37 -18.83
C ASP A 24 -8.28 4.86 -18.63
N GLN A 25 -7.07 4.32 -18.48
CA GLN A 25 -6.87 2.91 -18.12
C GLN A 25 -7.60 2.56 -16.80
N LEU A 26 -7.51 3.43 -15.78
CA LEU A 26 -8.16 3.22 -14.48
C LEU A 26 -9.68 3.34 -14.57
N ARG A 27 -10.19 4.33 -15.33
CA ARG A 27 -11.63 4.48 -15.59
C ARG A 27 -12.16 3.25 -16.33
N ARG A 28 -11.45 2.80 -17.36
CA ARG A 28 -11.84 1.65 -18.17
C ARG A 28 -11.86 0.36 -17.37
N SER A 29 -10.87 0.15 -16.49
CA SER A 29 -10.88 -0.98 -15.56
C SER A 29 -12.11 -0.97 -14.65
N LEU A 30 -12.53 0.21 -14.17
CA LEU A 30 -13.74 0.36 -13.36
C LEU A 30 -15.02 0.05 -14.14
N GLU A 31 -15.12 0.50 -15.39
CA GLU A 31 -16.24 0.16 -16.28
C GLU A 31 -16.36 -1.35 -16.48
N LEU A 32 -15.26 -2.01 -16.85
CA LEU A 32 -15.21 -3.47 -17.03
C LEU A 32 -15.59 -4.23 -15.75
N ALA A 33 -15.11 -3.76 -14.59
CA ALA A 33 -15.46 -4.33 -13.29
C ALA A 33 -16.96 -4.18 -12.98
N GLY A 34 -17.54 -3.02 -13.30
CA GLY A 34 -18.96 -2.74 -13.13
C GLY A 34 -19.84 -3.62 -14.03
N GLU A 35 -19.51 -3.70 -15.32
CA GLU A 35 -20.20 -4.55 -16.30
C GLU A 35 -20.19 -6.02 -15.85
N ALA A 36 -19.01 -6.54 -15.48
CA ALA A 36 -18.87 -7.92 -15.00
C ALA A 36 -19.69 -8.17 -13.73
N SER A 37 -19.67 -7.24 -12.77
CA SER A 37 -20.37 -7.39 -11.50
C SER A 37 -21.90 -7.37 -11.67
N LEU A 38 -22.42 -6.57 -12.59
CA LEU A 38 -23.85 -6.53 -12.92
C LEU A 38 -24.32 -7.79 -13.67
N ALA A 39 -23.43 -8.44 -14.43
CA ALA A 39 -23.72 -9.67 -15.16
C ALA A 39 -23.60 -10.95 -14.30
N ALA A 40 -22.89 -10.90 -13.17
CA ALA A 40 -22.49 -12.08 -12.38
C ALA A 40 -23.64 -12.79 -11.60
N GLY A 41 -24.89 -12.34 -11.71
CA GLY A 41 -26.03 -12.96 -11.03
C GLY A 41 -25.98 -12.83 -9.51
N ARG A 42 -26.56 -13.79 -8.77
CA ARG A 42 -26.54 -13.80 -7.30
C ARG A 42 -25.30 -14.50 -6.77
N ASN A 43 -24.53 -13.83 -5.92
CA ASN A 43 -23.40 -14.43 -5.22
C ASN A 43 -23.16 -13.77 -3.85
N THR A 44 -22.22 -14.31 -3.07
CA THR A 44 -21.63 -13.61 -1.92
C THR A 44 -20.73 -12.47 -2.40
N ALA A 45 -20.43 -11.49 -1.55
CA ALA A 45 -19.57 -10.36 -1.94
C ALA A 45 -18.14 -10.83 -2.30
N PHE A 46 -17.60 -11.82 -1.58
CA PHE A 46 -16.33 -12.45 -1.91
C PHE A 46 -16.43 -13.34 -3.15
N GLY A 47 -17.53 -14.08 -3.33
CA GLY A 47 -17.75 -14.89 -4.53
C GLY A 47 -17.79 -14.03 -5.81
N HIS A 48 -18.45 -12.87 -5.77
CA HIS A 48 -18.38 -11.90 -6.87
C HIS A 48 -16.95 -11.50 -7.24
N PHE A 49 -16.04 -11.40 -6.27
CA PHE A 49 -14.61 -11.20 -6.51
C PHE A 49 -13.94 -12.48 -7.05
N ALA A 50 -14.08 -13.58 -6.31
CA ALA A 50 -13.29 -14.79 -6.50
C ALA A 50 -13.66 -15.56 -7.78
N ASP A 51 -14.96 -15.66 -8.09
CA ASP A 51 -15.47 -16.41 -9.25
C ASP A 51 -15.21 -15.67 -10.57
N THR A 52 -15.17 -14.33 -10.54
CA THR A 52 -15.01 -13.52 -11.75
C THR A 52 -13.61 -12.93 -11.92
N TYR A 53 -12.69 -13.21 -10.99
CA TYR A 53 -11.33 -12.64 -10.99
C TYR A 53 -10.59 -12.92 -12.31
N ALA A 54 -10.58 -14.19 -12.75
CA ALA A 54 -9.86 -14.59 -13.95
C ALA A 54 -10.45 -13.93 -15.22
N ASP A 55 -11.78 -13.93 -15.35
CA ASP A 55 -12.47 -13.33 -16.49
C ASP A 55 -12.28 -11.81 -16.55
N HIS A 56 -12.31 -11.13 -15.40
CA HIS A 56 -12.05 -9.69 -15.31
C HIS A 56 -10.60 -9.34 -15.71
N VAL A 57 -9.63 -10.08 -15.19
CA VAL A 57 -8.21 -9.89 -15.56
C VAL A 57 -8.01 -10.17 -17.05
N ALA A 58 -8.64 -11.21 -17.59
CA ALA A 58 -8.59 -11.51 -19.03
C ALA A 58 -9.27 -10.41 -19.88
N ALA A 59 -10.38 -9.85 -19.41
CA ALA A 59 -11.06 -8.72 -20.07
C ALA A 59 -10.18 -7.47 -20.12
N CYS A 60 -9.59 -7.11 -18.98
CA CYS A 60 -8.61 -6.03 -18.90
C CYS A 60 -7.40 -6.28 -19.82
N GLY A 61 -6.87 -7.52 -19.83
CA GLY A 61 -5.74 -7.90 -20.68
C GLY A 61 -6.03 -7.79 -22.18
N ARG A 62 -7.26 -8.05 -22.63
CA ARG A 62 -7.67 -7.83 -24.04
C ARG A 62 -7.62 -6.36 -24.45
N GLU A 63 -7.69 -5.44 -23.50
CA GLU A 63 -7.57 -4.00 -23.70
C GLU A 63 -6.18 -3.48 -23.27
N ALA A 64 -5.19 -4.36 -23.15
CA ALA A 64 -3.82 -4.04 -22.72
C ALA A 64 -3.74 -3.35 -21.34
N LEU A 65 -4.73 -3.57 -20.48
CA LEU A 65 -4.71 -3.10 -19.10
C LEU A 65 -3.97 -4.14 -18.24
N ASN A 66 -2.87 -3.72 -17.61
CA ASN A 66 -2.06 -4.61 -16.80
C ASN A 66 -2.80 -5.09 -15.52
N PRO A 67 -2.36 -6.17 -14.85
CA PRO A 67 -3.07 -6.71 -13.69
C PRO A 67 -3.24 -5.74 -12.52
N LEU A 68 -2.30 -4.80 -12.33
CA LEU A 68 -2.41 -3.80 -11.28
C LEU A 68 -3.51 -2.78 -11.61
N VAL A 69 -3.58 -2.31 -12.87
CA VAL A 69 -4.71 -1.52 -13.37
C VAL A 69 -6.03 -2.28 -13.20
N ALA A 70 -6.07 -3.56 -13.59
CA ALA A 70 -7.25 -4.40 -13.44
C ALA A 70 -7.76 -4.48 -11.98
N SER A 71 -6.85 -4.47 -11.02
CA SER A 71 -7.18 -4.49 -9.59
C SER A 71 -7.87 -3.21 -9.11
N TYR A 72 -7.57 -2.05 -9.72
CA TYR A 72 -8.15 -0.76 -9.34
C TYR A 72 -9.66 -0.73 -9.54
N GLY A 73 -10.14 -1.12 -10.72
CA GLY A 73 -11.56 -1.17 -11.02
C GLY A 73 -12.33 -2.09 -10.06
N ARG A 74 -11.77 -3.28 -9.79
CA ARG A 74 -12.34 -4.23 -8.82
C ARG A 74 -12.39 -3.67 -7.41
N ALA A 75 -11.32 -3.03 -6.96
CA ALA A 75 -11.22 -2.51 -5.61
C ALA A 75 -12.38 -1.56 -5.25
N LEU A 76 -12.75 -0.68 -6.18
CA LEU A 76 -13.85 0.26 -6.01
C LEU A 76 -15.22 -0.46 -5.98
N VAL A 77 -15.46 -1.38 -6.92
CA VAL A 77 -16.74 -2.11 -7.01
C VAL A 77 -16.92 -3.03 -5.81
N ASP A 78 -15.88 -3.76 -5.40
CA ASP A 78 -15.93 -4.69 -4.28
C ASP A 78 -16.19 -3.95 -2.95
N ARG A 79 -15.55 -2.80 -2.73
CA ARG A 79 -15.85 -1.97 -1.55
C ARG A 79 -17.26 -1.41 -1.60
N ALA A 80 -17.76 -1.03 -2.78
CA ALA A 80 -19.11 -0.51 -2.91
C ALA A 80 -20.18 -1.58 -2.64
N ALA A 81 -19.98 -2.79 -3.16
CA ALA A 81 -20.84 -3.94 -2.89
C ALA A 81 -20.83 -4.32 -1.41
N LEU A 82 -19.65 -4.35 -0.77
CA LEU A 82 -19.53 -4.64 0.65
C LEU A 82 -20.19 -3.56 1.53
N ASP A 83 -20.01 -2.28 1.22
CA ASP A 83 -20.69 -1.18 1.92
C ASP A 83 -22.22 -1.31 1.83
N ALA A 84 -22.75 -1.63 0.65
CA ALA A 84 -24.18 -1.87 0.47
C ALA A 84 -24.68 -3.08 1.29
N LEU A 85 -23.92 -4.18 1.31
CA LEU A 85 -24.25 -5.37 2.09
C LEU A 85 -24.25 -5.07 3.60
N LEU A 86 -23.25 -4.34 4.09
CA LEU A 86 -23.18 -3.92 5.49
C LEU A 86 -24.38 -3.06 5.90
N LYS A 87 -24.75 -2.09 5.04
CA LYS A 87 -25.92 -1.22 5.26
C LYS A 87 -27.23 -2.00 5.29
N LEU A 88 -27.41 -2.94 4.36
CA LEU A 88 -28.61 -3.79 4.29
C LEU A 88 -28.81 -4.57 5.60
N HIS A 89 -27.72 -5.01 6.23
CA HIS A 89 -27.77 -5.76 7.48
C HIS A 89 -27.62 -4.89 8.75
N GLY A 90 -27.47 -3.57 8.61
CA GLY A 90 -27.25 -2.68 9.76
C GLY A 90 -25.96 -2.97 10.54
N LEU A 91 -24.91 -3.44 9.86
CA LEU A 91 -23.66 -3.84 10.48
C LEU A 91 -22.54 -2.83 10.22
N SER A 92 -21.73 -2.54 11.24
CA SER A 92 -20.45 -1.86 11.04
C SER A 92 -19.49 -2.74 10.23
N PHE A 93 -18.55 -2.12 9.52
CA PHE A 93 -17.50 -2.84 8.78
C PHE A 93 -16.82 -3.92 9.63
N PHE A 94 -16.34 -3.57 10.83
CA PHE A 94 -15.67 -4.53 11.71
C PHE A 94 -16.57 -5.69 12.17
N ALA A 95 -17.84 -5.41 12.47
CA ALA A 95 -18.77 -6.46 12.88
C ALA A 95 -19.11 -7.40 11.72
N GLY A 96 -19.40 -6.84 10.54
CA GLY A 96 -19.69 -7.62 9.34
C GLY A 96 -18.49 -8.47 8.90
N MET A 97 -17.27 -7.92 8.95
CA MET A 97 -16.08 -8.69 8.63
C MET A 97 -15.85 -9.85 9.61
N ARG A 98 -15.97 -9.63 10.93
CA ARG A 98 -15.87 -10.73 11.92
C ARG A 98 -16.94 -11.79 11.75
N ALA A 99 -18.14 -11.40 11.31
CA ALA A 99 -19.23 -12.32 11.00
C ALA A 99 -19.09 -13.00 9.62
N ASN A 100 -18.00 -12.73 8.89
CA ASN A 100 -17.78 -13.19 7.53
C ASN A 100 -18.95 -12.87 6.58
N ILE A 101 -19.52 -11.66 6.69
CA ILE A 101 -20.69 -11.25 5.88
C ILE A 101 -20.41 -11.34 4.37
N GLY A 102 -19.14 -11.15 3.98
CA GLY A 102 -18.71 -11.26 2.59
C GLY A 102 -18.66 -12.69 2.05
N GLY A 103 -18.72 -13.72 2.90
CA GLY A 103 -18.67 -15.11 2.47
C GLY A 103 -17.28 -15.58 2.05
N MET A 104 -16.21 -15.08 2.69
CA MET A 104 -14.86 -15.58 2.43
C MET A 104 -14.75 -17.05 2.83
N ALA A 105 -14.25 -17.87 1.89
CA ALA A 105 -14.02 -19.30 2.05
C ALA A 105 -12.84 -19.71 1.17
N PRO A 106 -12.24 -20.90 1.39
CA PRO A 106 -11.29 -21.47 0.45
C PRO A 106 -11.84 -21.48 -0.97
N HIS A 107 -11.02 -21.05 -1.93
CA HIS A 107 -11.46 -20.84 -3.31
C HIS A 107 -10.32 -21.10 -4.30
N ALA A 108 -10.66 -21.53 -5.51
CA ALA A 108 -9.69 -21.85 -6.57
C ALA A 108 -8.83 -20.65 -7.01
N VAL A 109 -9.28 -19.42 -6.72
CA VAL A 109 -8.52 -18.18 -7.01
C VAL A 109 -7.28 -18.03 -6.12
N ALA A 110 -7.24 -18.72 -4.97
CA ALA A 110 -6.12 -18.75 -4.04
C ALA A 110 -5.86 -20.21 -3.60
N PRO A 111 -5.36 -21.06 -4.53
CA PRO A 111 -5.25 -22.50 -4.28
C PRO A 111 -4.26 -22.84 -3.16
N ASP A 112 -3.32 -21.94 -2.86
CA ASP A 112 -2.38 -22.04 -1.73
C ASP A 112 -3.06 -21.99 -0.35
N LEU A 113 -4.35 -21.63 -0.31
CA LEU A 113 -5.18 -21.53 0.90
C LEU A 113 -6.37 -22.51 0.91
N ALA A 114 -6.31 -23.61 0.14
CA ALA A 114 -7.42 -24.57 -0.01
C ALA A 114 -7.98 -25.15 1.30
N GLY A 115 -7.15 -25.24 2.36
CA GLY A 115 -7.56 -25.71 3.70
C GLY A 115 -7.66 -24.61 4.76
N TYR A 116 -7.55 -23.34 4.38
CA TYR A 116 -7.45 -22.24 5.34
C TYR A 116 -8.82 -21.82 5.89
N ASP A 117 -8.96 -21.77 7.21
CA ASP A 117 -10.21 -21.33 7.85
C ASP A 117 -10.32 -19.80 7.89
N PHE A 118 -10.85 -19.23 6.79
CA PHE A 118 -11.11 -17.79 6.68
C PHE A 118 -12.12 -17.29 7.72
N ALA A 119 -13.12 -18.08 8.08
CA ALA A 119 -14.14 -17.66 9.03
C ALA A 119 -13.53 -17.50 10.43
N ALA A 120 -12.72 -18.47 10.88
CA ALA A 120 -11.97 -18.37 12.12
C ALA A 120 -10.95 -17.22 12.09
N MET A 121 -10.23 -17.03 10.97
CA MET A 121 -9.32 -15.90 10.79
C MET A 121 -10.07 -14.58 11.02
N LEU A 122 -11.18 -14.37 10.31
CA LEU A 122 -11.96 -13.13 10.38
C LEU A 122 -12.55 -12.91 11.77
N ALA A 123 -13.12 -13.94 12.41
CA ALA A 123 -13.66 -13.86 13.77
C ALA A 123 -12.59 -13.51 14.82
N SER A 124 -11.34 -13.92 14.58
CA SER A 124 -10.20 -13.62 15.46
C SER A 124 -9.69 -12.18 15.32
N LEU A 125 -10.06 -11.43 14.27
CA LEU A 125 -9.53 -10.08 14.05
C LEU A 125 -9.87 -9.13 15.20
N ARG A 126 -8.90 -8.31 15.56
CA ARG A 126 -9.00 -7.28 16.61
C ARG A 126 -8.60 -5.94 15.99
N PRO A 127 -9.58 -5.15 15.54
CA PRO A 127 -9.29 -3.88 14.87
C PRO A 127 -8.42 -2.97 15.75
N ALA A 128 -7.37 -2.41 15.17
CA ALA A 128 -6.50 -1.46 15.84
C ALA A 128 -7.30 -0.20 16.23
N ARG A 129 -7.14 0.24 17.49
CA ARG A 129 -7.77 1.48 17.98
C ARG A 129 -6.92 2.72 17.71
N ARG A 130 -5.65 2.52 17.38
CA ARG A 130 -4.65 3.54 17.10
C ARG A 130 -3.76 3.01 15.98
N ILE A 131 -3.49 3.87 15.00
CA ILE A 131 -2.61 3.60 13.88
C ILE A 131 -1.66 4.79 13.77
N HIS A 132 -0.38 4.53 13.61
CA HIS A 132 0.59 5.59 13.34
C HIS A 132 0.57 5.97 11.86
N ALA A 133 0.49 7.26 11.56
CA ALA A 133 0.78 7.76 10.23
C ALA A 133 2.29 7.68 9.99
N ARG A 134 2.69 6.99 8.91
CA ARG A 134 4.05 6.93 8.41
C ARG A 134 4.22 7.98 7.31
N HIS A 135 5.03 9.01 7.59
CA HIS A 135 5.27 10.11 6.66
C HIS A 135 6.35 9.74 5.65
N THR A 136 6.09 9.93 4.35
CA THR A 136 7.10 9.70 3.31
C THR A 136 7.94 10.95 3.09
N VAL A 137 9.26 10.80 3.19
CA VAL A 137 10.24 11.79 2.76
C VAL A 137 10.65 11.44 1.33
N GLY A 138 10.18 12.24 0.38
CA GLY A 138 10.47 12.15 -1.04
C GLY A 138 11.93 12.43 -1.39
N LEU A 139 12.31 12.21 -2.65
CA LEU A 139 13.68 12.43 -3.14
C LEU A 139 14.06 13.91 -3.22
N VAL A 140 13.07 14.78 -3.36
CA VAL A 140 13.25 16.23 -3.56
C VAL A 140 12.72 17.06 -2.40
N ASP A 141 12.16 16.42 -1.38
CA ASP A 141 11.57 17.12 -0.25
C ASP A 141 12.66 17.90 0.52
N PRO A 142 12.42 19.16 0.88
CA PRO A 142 13.33 19.93 1.72
C PRO A 142 13.54 19.25 3.07
N ILE A 143 14.80 19.07 3.49
CA ILE A 143 15.11 18.44 4.78
C ILE A 143 15.13 19.51 5.87
N THR A 144 15.77 20.63 5.57
CA THR A 144 15.97 21.77 6.46
C THR A 144 15.56 23.06 5.76
N ALA A 145 15.48 24.17 6.50
CA ALA A 145 15.19 25.48 5.91
C ALA A 145 16.21 25.89 4.83
N ALA A 146 17.44 25.36 4.87
CA ALA A 146 18.47 25.64 3.87
C ALA A 146 18.21 24.99 2.50
N ASP A 147 17.32 23.99 2.44
CA ASP A 147 16.92 23.36 1.16
C ASP A 147 15.83 24.14 0.44
N GLN A 148 15.25 25.16 1.08
CA GLN A 148 14.17 25.95 0.52
C GLN A 148 14.70 27.21 -0.14
N THR A 149 14.26 27.45 -1.38
CA THR A 149 14.47 28.73 -2.05
C THR A 149 13.36 29.72 -1.74
N GLU A 150 12.12 29.24 -1.64
CA GLU A 150 10.92 30.05 -1.39
C GLU A 150 9.93 29.25 -0.52
N ARG A 151 9.06 29.97 0.20
CA ARG A 151 8.04 29.39 1.07
C ARG A 151 6.64 29.67 0.54
N VAL A 152 5.74 28.70 0.67
CA VAL A 152 4.31 28.85 0.34
C VAL A 152 3.61 29.75 1.36
N ASN A 153 4.03 29.70 2.64
CA ASN A 153 3.46 30.48 3.76
C ASN A 153 1.95 30.25 3.97
N ASP A 154 1.47 29.02 3.78
CA ASP A 154 0.09 28.60 4.07
C ASP A 154 -0.13 28.18 5.53
N GLY A 155 0.93 28.20 6.35
CA GLY A 155 0.92 27.82 7.76
C GLY A 155 1.16 26.32 8.01
N LEU A 156 1.46 25.55 6.96
CA LEU A 156 1.83 24.13 7.07
C LEU A 156 3.36 23.95 7.06
N PRO A 157 3.87 22.83 7.60
CA PRO A 157 5.27 22.45 7.50
C PRO A 157 5.73 22.24 6.05
N GLU A 158 6.90 22.79 5.71
CA GLU A 158 7.47 22.75 4.37
C GLU A 158 8.85 22.04 4.32
N THR A 159 9.39 21.64 5.48
CA THR A 159 10.64 20.85 5.61
C THR A 159 10.43 19.62 6.48
N LEU A 160 11.32 18.63 6.37
CA LEU A 160 11.33 17.47 7.29
C LEU A 160 11.44 17.90 8.75
N GLU A 161 12.28 18.89 9.07
CA GLU A 161 12.41 19.43 10.43
C GLU A 161 11.07 19.96 10.96
N GLU A 162 10.36 20.76 10.16
CA GLU A 162 9.07 21.31 10.53
C GLU A 162 7.98 20.23 10.63
N VAL A 163 8.00 19.24 9.73
CA VAL A 163 7.07 18.10 9.77
C VAL A 163 7.27 17.30 11.05
N ALA A 164 8.52 17.05 11.43
CA ALA A 164 8.88 16.33 12.65
C ALA A 164 8.41 17.08 13.91
N GLU A 165 8.58 18.40 13.95
CA GLU A 165 8.13 19.24 15.06
C GLU A 165 6.61 19.34 15.14
N ALA A 166 5.94 19.65 14.03
CA ALA A 166 4.50 19.90 14.00
C ALA A 166 3.67 18.63 14.21
N TYR A 167 3.98 17.56 13.45
CA TYR A 167 3.15 16.36 13.41
C TYR A 167 3.64 15.24 14.32
N ARG A 168 4.90 15.29 14.76
CA ARG A 168 5.49 14.35 15.74
C ARG A 168 5.33 12.88 15.31
N HIS A 169 5.52 12.62 14.01
CA HIS A 169 5.51 11.27 13.48
C HIS A 169 6.59 10.40 14.15
N ARG A 170 6.23 9.13 14.40
CA ARG A 170 7.17 8.10 14.87
C ARG A 170 7.64 7.17 13.76
N TYR A 171 6.92 7.15 12.65
CA TYR A 171 7.18 6.26 11.52
C TYR A 171 7.44 7.11 10.28
N TRP A 172 8.48 6.74 9.55
CA TRP A 172 8.93 7.45 8.35
C TRP A 172 9.12 6.47 7.18
N LYS A 173 8.91 6.91 5.95
CA LYS A 173 9.28 6.17 4.73
C LYS A 173 10.26 7.03 3.96
N LEU A 174 11.46 6.51 3.70
CA LEU A 174 12.54 7.28 3.08
C LEU A 174 12.74 6.80 1.64
N LYS A 175 12.46 7.66 0.67
CA LYS A 175 12.72 7.36 -0.74
C LYS A 175 14.23 7.38 -1.00
N VAL A 176 14.72 6.42 -1.79
CA VAL A 176 16.11 6.35 -2.25
C VAL A 176 16.17 6.30 -3.77
N ALA A 177 17.19 6.92 -4.36
CA ALA A 177 17.28 7.28 -5.76
C ALA A 177 18.01 6.24 -6.63
N GLY A 178 18.68 5.25 -6.03
CA GLY A 178 19.44 4.25 -6.78
C GLY A 178 20.90 4.63 -7.05
N ASP A 179 21.36 5.77 -6.54
CA ASP A 179 22.76 6.18 -6.55
C ASP A 179 23.28 6.17 -5.12
N VAL A 180 24.18 5.23 -4.81
CA VAL A 180 24.68 5.00 -3.46
C VAL A 180 25.28 6.27 -2.84
N ARG A 181 26.00 7.09 -3.61
CA ARG A 181 26.64 8.29 -3.05
C ARG A 181 25.62 9.37 -2.74
N VAL A 182 24.68 9.61 -3.67
CA VAL A 182 23.59 10.58 -3.47
C VAL A 182 22.69 10.15 -2.31
N ASP A 183 22.34 8.86 -2.27
CA ASP A 183 21.51 8.28 -1.22
C ASP A 183 22.17 8.40 0.15
N ILE A 184 23.46 8.08 0.29
CA ILE A 184 24.17 8.21 1.56
C ILE A 184 24.23 9.66 2.04
N ASP A 185 24.53 10.62 1.15
CA ASP A 185 24.55 12.03 1.52
C ASP A 185 23.17 12.49 2.02
N ARG A 186 22.12 12.23 1.24
CA ARG A 186 20.74 12.58 1.60
C ARG A 186 20.30 11.91 2.90
N LEU A 187 20.56 10.61 3.05
CA LEU A 187 20.21 9.85 4.26
C LEU A 187 20.95 10.38 5.49
N CYS A 188 22.21 10.82 5.37
CA CYS A 188 22.94 11.43 6.50
C CYS A 188 22.26 12.71 6.97
N ARG A 189 21.78 13.53 6.02
CA ARG A 189 21.06 14.77 6.33
C ARG A 189 19.70 14.48 6.97
N ILE A 190 18.96 13.49 6.46
CA ILE A 190 17.70 13.02 7.06
C ILE A 190 17.95 12.48 8.48
N ALA A 191 18.97 11.64 8.66
CA ALA A 191 19.34 11.06 9.96
C ALA A 191 19.67 12.14 10.99
N ALA A 192 20.35 13.23 10.60
CA ALA A 192 20.65 14.34 11.49
C ALA A 192 19.39 14.96 12.13
N VAL A 193 18.27 14.98 11.39
CA VAL A 193 16.95 15.42 11.87
C VAL A 193 16.27 14.33 12.69
N LEU A 194 16.11 13.13 12.11
CA LEU A 194 15.33 12.05 12.73
C LEU A 194 15.97 11.50 14.01
N ASP A 195 17.30 11.50 14.12
CA ASP A 195 18.01 11.07 15.33
C ASP A 195 17.77 12.00 16.53
N GLN A 196 17.19 13.19 16.35
CA GLN A 196 16.73 14.01 17.48
C GLN A 196 15.40 13.53 18.06
N LEU A 197 14.64 12.71 17.31
CA LEU A 197 13.34 12.20 17.74
C LEU A 197 13.48 10.96 18.62
N PRO A 198 12.61 10.77 19.63
CA PRO A 198 12.59 9.54 20.43
C PRO A 198 11.94 8.38 19.66
N ASP A 199 12.59 7.21 19.68
CA ASP A 199 12.04 5.93 19.22
C ASP A 199 11.42 5.94 17.81
N TYR A 200 12.02 6.67 16.86
CA TYR A 200 11.54 6.64 15.49
C TYR A 200 11.84 5.29 14.81
N GLN A 201 11.01 4.94 13.83
CA GLN A 201 11.19 3.80 12.94
C GLN A 201 11.06 4.28 11.50
N ALA A 202 11.73 3.61 10.57
CA ALA A 202 11.67 3.96 9.16
C ALA A 202 11.58 2.73 8.24
N SER A 203 11.04 2.91 7.05
CA SER A 203 11.24 2.01 5.91
C SER A 203 12.08 2.73 4.85
N LEU A 204 12.80 1.95 4.04
CA LEU A 204 13.41 2.47 2.80
C LEU A 204 12.51 2.09 1.64
N ASP A 205 12.35 2.97 0.68
CA ASP A 205 11.56 2.74 -0.52
C ASP A 205 12.37 3.08 -1.76
N GLY A 206 12.75 2.03 -2.49
CA GLY A 206 13.57 2.16 -3.68
C GLY A 206 12.79 2.53 -4.92
N ASN A 207 11.45 2.50 -4.90
CA ASN A 207 10.57 2.97 -5.97
C ASN A 207 11.04 2.56 -7.38
N GLU A 208 11.49 1.32 -7.55
CA GLU A 208 11.98 0.75 -8.82
C GLU A 208 13.31 1.31 -9.37
N GLN A 209 14.11 1.99 -8.55
CA GLN A 209 15.35 2.64 -8.99
C GLN A 209 16.53 1.69 -9.17
N TYR A 210 16.54 0.52 -8.53
CA TYR A 210 17.67 -0.41 -8.62
C TYR A 210 17.50 -1.40 -9.78
N ALA A 211 18.61 -1.73 -10.44
CA ALA A 211 18.63 -2.72 -11.51
C ALA A 211 18.34 -4.14 -11.00
N ASP A 212 18.85 -4.47 -9.81
CA ASP A 212 18.73 -5.78 -9.17
C ASP A 212 18.90 -5.70 -7.64
N ALA A 213 18.80 -6.86 -6.98
CA ALA A 213 18.95 -6.98 -5.52
C ALA A 213 20.35 -6.58 -5.03
N GLU A 214 21.39 -6.75 -5.85
CA GLU A 214 22.77 -6.46 -5.46
C GLU A 214 23.02 -4.95 -5.42
N GLY A 215 22.44 -4.19 -6.35
CA GLY A 215 22.47 -2.72 -6.31
C GLY A 215 21.85 -2.16 -5.02
N ALA A 216 20.70 -2.70 -4.61
CA ALA A 216 20.06 -2.31 -3.36
C ALA A 216 20.86 -2.78 -2.12
N ALA A 217 21.46 -3.97 -2.19
CA ALA A 217 22.35 -4.47 -1.13
C ALA A 217 23.63 -3.63 -1.00
N ALA A 218 24.14 -3.07 -2.11
CA ALA A 218 25.27 -2.15 -2.09
C ALA A 218 24.95 -0.87 -1.31
N LEU A 219 23.76 -0.27 -1.51
CA LEU A 219 23.32 0.85 -0.67
C LEU A 219 23.26 0.42 0.81
N TRP A 220 22.62 -0.71 1.12
CA TRP A 220 22.48 -1.16 2.49
C TRP A 220 23.85 -1.33 3.20
N ARG A 221 24.83 -1.94 2.52
CA ARG A 221 26.19 -2.08 3.05
C ARG A 221 26.87 -0.72 3.24
N ALA A 222 26.69 0.20 2.31
CA ALA A 222 27.23 1.56 2.45
C ALA A 222 26.60 2.30 3.65
N MET A 223 25.30 2.13 3.88
CA MET A 223 24.62 2.71 5.04
C MET A 223 25.17 2.13 6.35
N GLN A 224 25.40 0.80 6.40
CA GLN A 224 25.98 0.15 7.59
C GLN A 224 27.43 0.60 7.85
N ALA A 225 28.18 0.95 6.80
CA ALA A 225 29.56 1.40 6.91
C ALA A 225 29.69 2.89 7.31
N GLU A 226 28.63 3.69 7.17
CA GLU A 226 28.61 5.11 7.53
C GLU A 226 28.17 5.29 9.01
N PRO A 227 29.07 5.72 9.91
CA PRO A 227 28.75 5.83 11.34
C PRO A 227 27.59 6.78 11.64
N ARG A 228 27.41 7.85 10.84
CA ARG A 228 26.28 8.79 11.00
C ARG A 228 24.92 8.15 10.75
N LEU A 229 24.88 7.00 10.07
CA LEU A 229 23.65 6.28 9.76
C LEU A 229 23.40 5.08 10.69
N ALA A 230 24.25 4.85 11.70
CA ALA A 230 24.14 3.66 12.56
C ALA A 230 22.76 3.54 13.21
N ARG A 231 22.23 4.64 13.75
CA ARG A 231 20.91 4.66 14.40
C ARG A 231 19.77 4.53 13.39
N LEU A 232 19.87 5.20 12.23
CA LEU A 232 18.90 5.02 11.15
C LEU A 232 18.84 3.56 10.70
N CYS A 233 20.00 2.94 10.45
CA CYS A 233 20.09 1.53 10.07
C CYS A 233 19.43 0.61 11.11
N ALA A 234 19.61 0.88 12.40
CA ALA A 234 18.96 0.12 13.47
C ALA A 234 17.43 0.31 13.48
N SER A 235 16.95 1.45 12.98
CA SER A 235 15.53 1.84 12.94
C SER A 235 14.82 1.45 11.63
N ILE A 236 15.54 0.90 10.65
CA ILE A 236 14.92 0.41 9.40
C ILE A 236 14.18 -0.91 9.65
N LEU A 237 12.87 -0.89 9.43
CA LEU A 237 11.96 -2.03 9.54
C LEU A 237 12.08 -2.97 8.35
N TYR A 238 12.02 -2.42 7.13
CA TYR A 238 12.04 -3.17 5.88
C TYR A 238 12.42 -2.26 4.70
N ILE A 239 12.68 -2.89 3.55
CA ILE A 239 12.95 -2.25 2.27
C ILE A 239 11.81 -2.56 1.28
N GLU A 240 11.25 -1.51 0.70
CA GLU A 240 10.10 -1.54 -0.20
C GLU A 240 10.55 -1.42 -1.65
N GLN A 241 10.11 -2.37 -2.48
CA GLN A 241 10.20 -2.35 -3.94
C GLN A 241 11.50 -1.74 -4.50
N PRO A 242 12.67 -2.34 -4.18
CA PRO A 242 13.94 -1.80 -4.64
C PRO A 242 14.07 -1.85 -6.17
N VAL A 243 13.63 -2.95 -6.78
CA VAL A 243 13.85 -3.21 -8.21
C VAL A 243 12.61 -2.93 -9.04
N LYS A 244 12.80 -2.73 -10.36
CA LYS A 244 11.72 -2.55 -11.32
C LYS A 244 10.68 -3.66 -11.22
N ARG A 245 9.39 -3.30 -11.26
CA ARG A 245 8.28 -4.24 -11.07
C ARG A 245 8.28 -5.39 -12.09
N ALA A 246 8.74 -5.12 -13.31
CA ALA A 246 8.90 -6.13 -14.37
C ALA A 246 9.96 -7.19 -14.07
N ARG A 247 10.93 -6.90 -13.19
CA ARG A 247 12.03 -7.81 -12.81
C ARG A 247 11.87 -8.37 -11.39
N ALA A 248 11.03 -7.73 -10.57
CA ALA A 248 10.84 -8.04 -9.16
C ALA A 248 10.44 -9.50 -8.89
N LEU A 249 9.72 -10.13 -9.84
CA LEU A 249 9.28 -11.53 -9.75
C LEU A 249 10.10 -12.49 -10.65
N GLU A 250 11.21 -12.02 -11.22
CA GLU A 250 12.11 -12.82 -12.06
C GLU A 250 13.43 -13.13 -11.35
N THR A 251 13.91 -12.21 -10.52
CA THR A 251 15.21 -12.31 -9.85
C THR A 251 15.06 -12.50 -8.33
N GLY A 252 15.96 -13.28 -7.74
CA GLY A 252 15.98 -13.52 -6.31
C GLY A 252 16.41 -12.29 -5.51
N MET A 253 15.78 -12.07 -4.37
CA MET A 253 16.13 -11.00 -3.40
C MET A 253 17.08 -11.45 -2.30
N ALA A 254 17.60 -12.69 -2.37
CA ALA A 254 18.36 -13.30 -1.27
C ALA A 254 19.49 -12.42 -0.70
N ALA A 255 20.25 -11.73 -1.56
CA ALA A 255 21.34 -10.84 -1.15
C ALA A 255 20.87 -9.71 -0.21
N LEU A 256 19.71 -9.11 -0.51
CA LEU A 256 19.13 -8.04 0.29
C LEU A 256 18.30 -8.57 1.46
N ALA A 257 17.50 -9.62 1.19
CA ALA A 257 16.61 -10.25 2.16
C ALA A 257 17.35 -10.92 3.33
N ALA A 258 18.62 -11.29 3.15
CA ALA A 258 19.49 -11.75 4.23
C ALA A 258 19.84 -10.64 5.23
N ALA A 259 19.80 -9.37 4.80
CA ALA A 259 20.18 -8.24 5.63
C ALA A 259 18.97 -7.54 6.26
N ARG A 260 17.89 -7.33 5.48
CA ARG A 260 16.63 -6.74 5.95
C ARG A 260 15.43 -7.33 5.23
N PRO A 261 14.24 -7.39 5.87
CA PRO A 261 13.03 -7.81 5.19
C PRO A 261 12.74 -6.94 3.96
N VAL A 262 12.35 -7.57 2.85
CA VAL A 262 12.01 -6.89 1.60
C VAL A 262 10.54 -7.14 1.29
N ILE A 263 9.82 -6.10 0.87
CA ILE A 263 8.42 -6.22 0.44
C ILE A 263 8.25 -5.91 -1.05
N ILE A 264 7.29 -6.58 -1.68
CA ILE A 264 6.75 -6.17 -2.98
C ILE A 264 5.66 -5.12 -2.78
N ASP A 265 5.55 -4.18 -3.71
CA ASP A 265 4.44 -3.24 -3.74
C ASP A 265 3.79 -3.19 -5.13
N GLU A 266 4.18 -2.37 -6.09
CA GLU A 266 3.55 -2.36 -7.42
C GLU A 266 3.89 -3.57 -8.31
N SER A 267 4.77 -4.46 -7.86
CA SER A 267 4.88 -5.81 -8.41
C SER A 267 3.78 -6.76 -7.94
N ASP A 268 2.95 -6.38 -6.95
CA ASP A 268 1.74 -7.10 -6.50
C ASP A 268 0.55 -6.88 -7.46
N GLY A 269 0.73 -7.19 -8.74
CA GLY A 269 -0.31 -7.08 -9.76
C GLY A 269 -1.27 -8.28 -9.72
N ALA A 270 -0.77 -9.46 -10.08
CA ALA A 270 -1.55 -10.70 -10.05
C ALA A 270 -1.83 -11.15 -8.60
N LEU A 271 -2.94 -11.86 -8.35
CA LEU A 271 -3.33 -12.27 -7.00
C LEU A 271 -2.34 -13.25 -6.37
N ASP A 272 -1.57 -13.98 -7.15
CA ASP A 272 -0.53 -14.92 -6.69
C ASP A 272 0.88 -14.28 -6.62
N ALA A 273 1.02 -12.98 -6.90
CA ALA A 273 2.31 -12.29 -6.91
C ALA A 273 3.07 -12.44 -5.58
N PHE A 274 2.39 -12.40 -4.43
CA PHE A 274 3.04 -12.61 -3.14
C PHE A 274 3.52 -14.05 -2.93
N VAL A 275 2.83 -15.04 -3.50
CA VAL A 275 3.27 -16.45 -3.47
C VAL A 275 4.57 -16.60 -4.27
N GLN A 276 4.62 -16.00 -5.46
CA GLN A 276 5.83 -15.97 -6.29
C GLN A 276 6.97 -15.23 -5.59
N ALA A 277 6.69 -14.06 -5.00
CA ALA A 277 7.68 -13.26 -4.28
C ALA A 277 8.25 -14.00 -3.06
N LYS A 278 7.43 -14.76 -2.32
CA LYS A 278 7.92 -15.59 -1.21
C LYS A 278 9.02 -16.56 -1.67
N ALA A 279 8.86 -17.19 -2.84
CA ALA A 279 9.86 -18.10 -3.39
C ALA A 279 11.17 -17.40 -3.78
N LEU A 280 11.12 -16.08 -4.02
CA LEU A 280 12.29 -15.25 -4.36
C LEU A 280 12.93 -14.58 -3.14
N GLY A 281 12.43 -14.84 -1.92
CA GLY A 281 13.02 -14.37 -0.67
C GLY A 281 12.35 -13.13 -0.06
N TYR A 282 11.30 -12.58 -0.69
CA TYR A 282 10.53 -11.49 -0.10
C TYR A 282 9.81 -11.95 1.17
N ALA A 283 9.69 -11.04 2.13
CA ALA A 283 9.07 -11.28 3.43
C ALA A 283 7.69 -10.58 3.56
N GLY A 284 7.38 -9.61 2.69
CA GLY A 284 6.08 -8.95 2.78
C GLY A 284 5.55 -8.43 1.46
N VAL A 285 4.34 -7.89 1.55
CA VAL A 285 3.61 -7.26 0.45
C VAL A 285 2.85 -6.05 0.98
N SER A 286 2.70 -5.02 0.17
CA SER A 286 1.87 -3.87 0.53
C SER A 286 0.38 -4.21 0.49
N SER A 287 -0.38 -3.57 1.37
CA SER A 287 -1.84 -3.52 1.33
C SER A 287 -2.26 -2.08 1.07
N LYS A 288 -2.90 -1.85 -0.08
CA LYS A 288 -3.49 -0.57 -0.48
C LYS A 288 -4.98 -0.79 -0.75
N SER A 289 -5.85 0.10 -0.28
CA SER A 289 -7.28 -0.03 -0.58
C SER A 289 -7.56 -0.10 -2.08
N CYS A 290 -6.84 0.69 -2.87
CA CYS A 290 -6.95 0.75 -4.33
C CYS A 290 -6.55 -0.55 -5.05
N LYS A 291 -5.92 -1.53 -4.37
CA LYS A 291 -5.64 -2.88 -4.92
C LYS A 291 -6.73 -3.91 -4.59
N GLY A 292 -7.61 -3.58 -3.64
CA GLY A 292 -8.79 -4.36 -3.29
C GLY A 292 -8.74 -4.98 -1.89
N ILE A 293 -9.86 -4.86 -1.17
CA ILE A 293 -10.03 -5.40 0.19
C ILE A 293 -9.86 -6.93 0.24
N TRP A 294 -10.42 -7.65 -0.73
CA TRP A 294 -10.33 -9.12 -0.75
C TRP A 294 -8.90 -9.59 -0.95
N ARG A 295 -8.12 -8.91 -1.81
CA ARG A 295 -6.68 -9.16 -1.97
C ARG A 295 -5.94 -8.97 -0.65
N SER A 296 -6.17 -7.86 0.05
CA SER A 296 -5.52 -7.60 1.35
C SER A 296 -5.82 -8.71 2.36
N LEU A 297 -7.06 -9.21 2.42
CA LEU A 297 -7.45 -10.27 3.35
C LEU A 297 -6.93 -11.65 2.93
N VAL A 298 -6.82 -11.94 1.62
CA VAL A 298 -6.14 -13.13 1.10
C VAL A 298 -4.66 -13.09 1.46
N ASN A 299 -3.97 -11.96 1.28
CA ASN A 299 -2.57 -11.82 1.66
C ASN A 299 -2.38 -11.86 3.20
N LEU A 300 -3.34 -11.38 3.99
CA LEU A 300 -3.34 -11.56 5.45
C LEU A 300 -3.43 -13.04 5.84
N ALA A 301 -4.31 -13.79 5.17
CA ALA A 301 -4.44 -15.24 5.35
C ALA A 301 -3.13 -15.96 5.04
N ARG A 302 -2.45 -15.58 3.93
CA ARG A 302 -1.11 -16.10 3.58
C ARG A 302 -0.09 -15.82 4.67
N CYS A 303 0.05 -14.58 5.13
CA CYS A 303 0.98 -14.24 6.21
C CYS A 303 0.73 -15.10 7.46
N ARG A 304 -0.54 -15.26 7.87
CA ARG A 304 -0.89 -16.06 9.04
C ARG A 304 -0.61 -17.55 8.84
N ALA A 305 -1.00 -18.10 7.69
CA ALA A 305 -0.78 -19.51 7.37
C ALA A 305 0.72 -19.85 7.33
N TRP A 306 1.52 -19.03 6.66
CA TRP A 306 2.96 -19.26 6.55
C TRP A 306 3.66 -19.06 7.89
N ASN A 307 3.34 -18.01 8.64
CA ASN A 307 3.95 -17.80 9.97
C ASN A 307 3.57 -18.88 10.98
N ALA A 308 2.40 -19.51 10.86
CA ALA A 308 2.04 -20.64 11.72
C ALA A 308 2.87 -21.91 11.45
N ALA A 309 3.49 -21.99 10.27
CA ALA A 309 4.38 -23.08 9.88
C ALA A 309 5.87 -22.78 10.15
N GLU A 310 6.20 -21.57 10.61
CA GLU A 310 7.57 -21.13 10.88
C GLU A 310 7.80 -21.00 12.39
N PRO A 311 9.04 -21.23 12.88
CA PRO A 311 9.37 -21.02 14.29
C PRO A 311 9.23 -19.55 14.74
N GLU A 312 9.49 -18.63 13.82
CA GLU A 312 9.40 -17.19 14.05
C GLU A 312 8.59 -16.52 12.94
N ALA A 313 7.77 -15.54 13.32
CA ALA A 313 6.94 -14.81 12.37
C ALA A 313 7.83 -13.97 11.44
N ARG A 314 7.75 -14.25 10.14
CA ARG A 314 8.56 -13.61 9.11
C ARG A 314 7.73 -12.81 8.11
N TYR A 315 6.53 -13.29 7.82
CA TYR A 315 5.70 -12.80 6.73
C TYR A 315 4.73 -11.72 7.20
N PHE A 316 4.66 -10.59 6.50
CA PHE A 316 3.84 -9.46 6.94
C PHE A 316 3.24 -8.64 5.80
N LEU A 317 2.24 -7.83 6.17
CA LEU A 317 1.67 -6.78 5.33
C LEU A 317 2.18 -5.43 5.78
N SER A 318 2.51 -4.54 4.84
CA SER A 318 2.67 -3.12 5.13
C SER A 318 1.46 -2.34 4.63
N GLY A 319 0.93 -1.42 5.43
CA GLY A 319 -0.14 -0.52 4.98
C GLY A 319 0.45 0.61 4.14
N GLU A 320 -0.02 0.79 2.91
CA GLU A 320 0.33 1.92 2.05
C GLU A 320 -0.94 2.63 1.56
N ASP A 321 -0.94 3.94 1.33
CA ASP A 321 -2.16 4.70 1.07
C ASP A 321 -2.32 5.23 -0.37
N LEU A 322 -1.29 5.13 -1.21
CA LEU A 322 -1.30 5.64 -2.59
C LEU A 322 -1.86 7.08 -2.69
N THR A 323 -1.60 7.93 -1.68
CA THR A 323 -2.14 9.30 -1.61
C THR A 323 -3.68 9.31 -1.48
N THR A 324 -4.21 8.61 -0.47
CA THR A 324 -5.64 8.67 -0.12
C THR A 324 -6.10 10.11 0.19
N LEU A 325 -7.18 10.55 -0.46
CA LEU A 325 -7.72 11.90 -0.28
C LEU A 325 -8.78 11.97 0.83
N ALA A 326 -8.97 13.17 1.40
CA ALA A 326 -9.97 13.41 2.43
C ALA A 326 -11.37 12.94 2.00
N GLY A 327 -12.14 12.48 2.97
CA GLY A 327 -13.48 11.94 2.74
C GLY A 327 -13.56 10.42 2.92
N ILE A 328 -14.40 9.78 2.10
CA ILE A 328 -14.68 8.34 2.18
C ILE A 328 -13.43 7.50 1.93
N CYS A 329 -12.51 7.95 1.06
CA CYS A 329 -11.29 7.23 0.71
C CYS A 329 -10.42 6.95 1.95
N VAL A 330 -10.05 7.99 2.70
CA VAL A 330 -9.30 7.85 3.96
C VAL A 330 -10.04 7.01 5.01
N GLN A 331 -11.36 7.17 5.15
CA GLN A 331 -12.15 6.38 6.10
C GLN A 331 -12.13 4.88 5.77
N GLN A 332 -12.36 4.53 4.50
CA GLN A 332 -12.34 3.13 4.04
C GLN A 332 -10.95 2.51 4.20
N ASP A 333 -9.92 3.27 3.86
CA ASP A 333 -8.55 2.80 3.94
C ASP A 333 -8.09 2.58 5.37
N LEU A 334 -8.33 3.53 6.28
CA LEU A 334 -8.04 3.36 7.70
C LEU A 334 -8.87 2.25 8.34
N ALA A 335 -10.12 2.04 7.92
CA ALA A 335 -10.92 0.93 8.41
C ALA A 335 -10.30 -0.42 8.02
N LEU A 336 -9.81 -0.58 6.79
CA LEU A 336 -9.13 -1.79 6.34
C LEU A 336 -7.81 -2.01 7.09
N VAL A 337 -6.96 -0.99 7.19
CA VAL A 337 -5.70 -1.04 7.95
C VAL A 337 -5.95 -1.41 9.41
N ALA A 338 -6.95 -0.79 10.04
CA ALA A 338 -7.34 -1.08 11.41
C ALA A 338 -7.80 -2.54 11.54
N LEU A 339 -8.69 -3.01 10.66
CA LEU A 339 -9.23 -4.37 10.68
C LEU A 339 -8.10 -5.42 10.64
N MET A 340 -7.10 -5.21 9.79
CA MET A 340 -5.96 -6.12 9.66
C MET A 340 -4.96 -6.03 10.82
N GLY A 341 -5.12 -5.04 11.70
CA GLY A 341 -4.26 -4.85 12.87
C GLY A 341 -2.90 -4.25 12.55
N LEU A 342 -2.78 -3.52 11.43
CA LEU A 342 -1.52 -2.90 11.05
C LEU A 342 -1.25 -1.68 11.94
N ALA A 343 -0.08 -1.65 12.57
CA ALA A 343 0.26 -0.62 13.57
C ALA A 343 0.55 0.76 12.95
N HIS A 344 1.00 0.78 11.70
CA HIS A 344 1.29 2.00 10.95
C HIS A 344 0.91 1.84 9.47
N VAL A 345 0.73 2.98 8.79
CA VAL A 345 0.37 3.04 7.37
C VAL A 345 0.98 4.30 6.76
N GLU A 346 1.50 4.22 5.53
CA GLU A 346 1.86 5.42 4.76
C GLU A 346 0.70 6.40 4.76
N ARG A 347 0.98 7.69 4.97
CA ARG A 347 -0.02 8.75 4.81
C ARG A 347 0.63 9.97 4.21
N ASN A 348 0.43 10.21 2.91
CA ASN A 348 0.94 11.43 2.26
C ASN A 348 -0.15 12.26 1.58
N GLY A 349 -1.35 11.71 1.39
CA GLY A 349 -2.46 12.48 0.81
C GLY A 349 -2.73 13.79 1.54
N HIS A 350 -2.64 13.76 2.87
CA HIS A 350 -2.82 14.95 3.71
C HIS A 350 -1.69 15.99 3.58
N HIS A 351 -0.52 15.61 3.08
CA HIS A 351 0.62 16.51 2.90
C HIS A 351 0.55 17.21 1.53
N PHE A 352 0.06 16.52 0.51
CA PHE A 352 -0.02 17.06 -0.85
C PHE A 352 -1.37 17.69 -1.20
N VAL A 353 -2.43 17.37 -0.44
CA VAL A 353 -3.78 17.86 -0.71
C VAL A 353 -4.42 18.40 0.56
N ASP A 354 -4.74 19.70 0.54
CA ASP A 354 -5.44 20.40 1.61
C ASP A 354 -6.91 19.95 1.70
N GLY A 355 -7.17 18.88 2.45
CA GLY A 355 -8.51 18.39 2.73
C GLY A 355 -9.34 18.13 1.47
N PHE A 356 -10.43 18.90 1.31
CA PHE A 356 -11.34 18.83 0.16
C PHE A 356 -11.00 19.82 -0.95
N ASN A 357 -9.80 20.43 -0.95
CA ASN A 357 -9.39 21.36 -1.98
C ASN A 357 -9.47 20.71 -3.38
N GLY A 358 -9.94 21.48 -4.37
CA GLY A 358 -10.24 20.97 -5.71
C GLY A 358 -11.52 20.13 -5.83
N ARG A 359 -12.32 19.97 -4.77
CA ARG A 359 -13.63 19.26 -4.80
C ARG A 359 -14.81 20.22 -4.71
N PRO A 360 -16.00 19.85 -5.24
CA PRO A 360 -17.19 20.67 -5.07
C PRO A 360 -17.50 20.89 -3.58
N LYS A 361 -17.75 22.14 -3.16
CA LYS A 361 -18.08 22.48 -1.76
C LYS A 361 -19.22 21.64 -1.18
N ALA A 362 -20.22 21.31 -2.00
CA ALA A 362 -21.35 20.48 -1.61
C ALA A 362 -20.95 19.05 -1.23
N GLU A 363 -19.81 18.54 -1.71
CA GLU A 363 -19.26 17.25 -1.29
C GLU A 363 -18.71 17.33 0.13
N ALA A 364 -17.89 18.34 0.43
CA ALA A 364 -17.32 18.55 1.76
C ALA A 364 -18.42 18.75 2.82
N VAL A 365 -19.45 19.55 2.52
CA VAL A 365 -20.59 19.78 3.43
C VAL A 365 -21.35 18.49 3.70
N ARG A 366 -21.72 17.73 2.66
CA ARG A 366 -22.44 16.46 2.84
C ARG A 366 -21.62 15.43 3.62
N PHE A 367 -20.30 15.42 3.43
CA PHE A 367 -19.42 14.54 4.18
C PHE A 367 -19.41 14.90 5.67
N MET A 368 -19.29 16.19 6.01
CA MET A 368 -19.35 16.70 7.39
C MET A 368 -20.72 16.47 8.05
N GLU A 369 -21.82 16.54 7.29
CA GLU A 369 -23.15 16.27 7.85
C GLU A 369 -23.39 14.78 8.14
N ALA A 370 -22.71 13.89 7.41
CA ALA A 370 -22.88 12.45 7.51
C ALA A 370 -21.95 11.78 8.56
N HIS A 371 -20.91 12.47 9.02
CA HIS A 371 -19.82 11.93 9.84
C HIS A 371 -19.39 12.92 10.92
#